data_AF-S3DA08-F1
#
_entry.id   AF-S3DA08-F1
#
_cell.length_a   1.000
_cell.length_b   1.000
_cell.length_c   1.000
_cell.angle_alpha   90.00
_cell.angle_beta   90.00
_cell.angle_gamma   90.00
#
_symmetry.space_group_name_H-M   'P 1'
#
loop_
_entity.id
_entity.type
_entity.pdbx_description
1 polymer ?
#
loop_
_entity_poly.entity_id
_entity_poly.type
_entity_poly.pdbx_seq_one_letter_code
_entity_poly.pdbx_strand_id
1 'polypeptide(L)'
;MSTAILHRMLIKTHHMTSRKKIGVITRAAKTHDCSVLLKVGAPPGIMLCEGEENGVKEWENVVRKLRYKDMRLVKRESIEKMSLGPLGVETGDVQEIEEIKDFAKLLEGDEGLYQWWRVGMGNSQNSHSQPGHGRRQHRRGIDAYPQASQILKRSINQG
;
A
#
# COMPACT_ATOMS: atom_id res chain seq x y z
N MET A 1 -3.45 5.04 -35.42
CA MET A 1 -3.70 3.73 -34.78
C MET A 1 -4.27 4.03 -33.41
N SER A 2 -5.50 3.61 -33.13
CA SER A 2 -6.11 3.83 -31.81
C SER A 2 -5.47 2.90 -30.81
N THR A 3 -4.73 3.44 -29.84
CA THR A 3 -4.21 2.66 -28.72
C THR A 3 -5.38 2.27 -27.83
N ALA A 4 -5.57 0.98 -27.59
CA ALA A 4 -6.57 0.53 -26.63
C ALA A 4 -6.12 0.92 -25.23
N ILE A 5 -7.04 1.47 -24.42
CA ILE A 5 -6.77 1.87 -23.04
C ILE A 5 -7.35 0.81 -22.11
N LEU A 6 -6.52 0.26 -21.24
CA LEU A 6 -6.93 -0.59 -20.13
C LEU A 6 -6.96 0.23 -18.84
N HIS A 7 -7.77 -0.22 -17.90
CA HIS A 7 -7.84 0.31 -16.56
C HIS A 7 -7.33 -0.72 -15.58
N ARG A 8 -6.50 -0.28 -14.64
CA ARG A 8 -5.98 -1.11 -13.56
C ARG A 8 -6.50 -0.62 -12.23
N MET A 9 -6.77 -1.56 -11.32
CA MET A 9 -7.25 -1.28 -9.98
C MET A 9 -6.56 -2.15 -8.94
N LEU A 10 -6.17 -1.53 -7.82
CA LEU A 10 -5.66 -2.21 -6.63
C LEU A 10 -6.63 -2.05 -5.47
N ILE A 11 -7.08 -3.17 -4.90
CA ILE A 11 -7.91 -3.24 -3.71
C ILE A 11 -7.16 -4.00 -2.61
N LYS A 12 -7.24 -3.50 -1.37
CA LYS A 12 -6.77 -4.20 -0.16
C LYS A 12 -7.94 -4.53 0.74
N THR A 13 -7.83 -5.65 1.44
CA THR A 13 -8.78 -6.11 2.47
C THR A 13 -8.00 -6.72 3.64
N HIS A 14 -8.68 -6.98 4.76
CA HIS A 14 -8.05 -7.62 5.92
C HIS A 14 -7.60 -9.06 5.59
N HIS A 15 -8.51 -9.90 5.08
CA HIS A 15 -8.23 -11.26 4.61
C HIS A 15 -9.09 -11.61 3.41
N MET A 16 -8.64 -12.61 2.66
CA MET A 16 -9.39 -13.18 1.54
C MET A 16 -9.27 -14.71 1.53
N THR A 17 -10.14 -15.38 2.29
CA THR A 17 -10.15 -16.85 2.47
C THR A 17 -11.46 -17.52 2.07
N SER A 18 -12.54 -16.75 1.93
CA SER A 18 -13.87 -17.29 1.63
C SER A 18 -13.95 -17.79 0.19
N ARG A 19 -13.90 -19.11 -0.01
CA ARG A 19 -14.06 -19.75 -1.34
C ARG A 19 -15.33 -19.32 -2.06
N LYS A 20 -16.44 -19.14 -1.33
CA LYS A 20 -17.71 -18.65 -1.90
C LYS A 20 -17.55 -17.24 -2.48
N LYS A 21 -16.90 -16.33 -1.76
CA LYS A 21 -16.66 -14.97 -2.25
C LYS A 21 -15.66 -14.96 -3.39
N ILE A 22 -14.60 -15.78 -3.32
CA ILE A 22 -13.64 -15.94 -4.42
C ILE A 22 -14.35 -16.44 -5.68
N GLY A 23 -15.24 -17.44 -5.59
CA GLY A 23 -16.03 -17.89 -6.74
C GLY A 23 -16.91 -16.80 -7.36
N VAL A 24 -17.45 -15.87 -6.56
CA VAL A 24 -18.17 -14.70 -7.08
C VAL A 24 -17.22 -13.75 -7.83
N ILE A 25 -16.01 -13.52 -7.29
CA ILE A 25 -14.97 -12.70 -7.93
C ILE A 25 -14.54 -13.32 -9.27
N THR A 26 -14.29 -14.62 -9.29
CA THR A 26 -13.91 -15.35 -10.50
C THR A 26 -14.98 -15.30 -11.57
N ARG A 27 -16.24 -15.50 -11.19
CA ARG A 27 -17.36 -15.36 -12.15
C ARG A 27 -17.48 -13.93 -12.68
N ALA A 28 -17.28 -12.92 -11.83
CA ALA A 28 -17.31 -11.52 -12.23
C ALA A 28 -16.16 -11.20 -13.20
N ALA A 29 -14.96 -11.73 -12.96
CA ALA A 29 -13.81 -11.54 -13.84
C ALA A 29 -14.14 -12.03 -15.26
N LYS A 30 -14.67 -13.25 -15.36
CA LYS A 30 -15.15 -13.83 -16.62
C LYS A 30 -16.29 -13.05 -17.28
N THR A 31 -17.23 -12.53 -16.48
CA THR A 31 -18.42 -11.82 -17.01
C THR A 31 -18.07 -10.44 -17.56
N HIS A 32 -17.02 -9.82 -17.04
CA HIS A 32 -16.62 -8.45 -17.35
C HIS A 32 -15.26 -8.37 -18.04
N ASP A 33 -14.79 -9.49 -18.60
CA ASP A 33 -13.52 -9.60 -19.34
C ASP A 33 -12.35 -8.94 -18.59
N CYS A 34 -12.22 -9.26 -17.31
CA CYS A 34 -11.15 -8.76 -16.46
C CYS A 34 -10.11 -9.85 -16.19
N SER A 35 -8.83 -9.47 -16.25
CA SER A 35 -7.71 -10.28 -15.75
C SER A 35 -7.47 -9.92 -14.29
N VAL A 36 -7.44 -10.91 -13.39
CA VAL A 36 -7.37 -10.64 -11.94
C VAL A 36 -6.30 -11.47 -11.25
N LEU A 37 -5.46 -10.80 -10.46
CA LEU A 37 -4.53 -11.42 -9.53
C LEU A 37 -5.02 -11.24 -8.10
N LEU A 38 -5.10 -12.35 -7.36
CA LEU A 38 -5.65 -12.41 -6.01
C LEU A 38 -4.59 -12.90 -5.02
N LYS A 39 -4.32 -12.10 -3.98
CA LYS A 39 -3.58 -12.57 -2.81
C LYS A 39 -4.55 -13.06 -1.73
N VAL A 40 -4.64 -14.38 -1.56
CA VAL A 40 -5.54 -15.07 -0.63
C VAL A 40 -4.83 -15.47 0.66
N GLY A 41 -5.57 -16.01 1.64
CA GLY A 41 -4.99 -16.55 2.87
C GLY A 41 -4.78 -15.50 3.97
N ALA A 42 -3.58 -15.47 4.53
CA ALA A 42 -3.20 -14.55 5.61
C ALA A 42 -3.37 -13.07 5.20
N PRO A 43 -3.44 -12.11 6.14
CA PRO A 43 -3.45 -10.69 5.79
C PRO A 43 -2.20 -10.23 5.05
N PRO A 44 -2.28 -9.12 4.30
CA PRO A 44 -3.52 -8.53 3.80
C PRO A 44 -4.10 -9.38 2.66
N GLY A 45 -5.40 -9.30 2.41
CA GLY A 45 -5.97 -9.75 1.13
C GLY A 45 -5.75 -8.67 0.06
N ILE A 46 -5.34 -9.05 -1.15
CA ILE A 46 -5.04 -8.10 -2.24
C ILE A 46 -5.79 -8.54 -3.49
N MET A 47 -6.34 -7.58 -4.23
CA MET A 47 -6.91 -7.81 -5.56
C MET A 47 -6.32 -6.79 -6.52
N LEU A 48 -5.72 -7.27 -7.60
CA LEU A 48 -5.24 -6.47 -8.72
C LEU A 48 -6.06 -6.87 -9.94
N CYS A 49 -6.77 -5.91 -10.52
CA CYS A 49 -7.69 -6.14 -11.63
C CYS A 49 -7.30 -5.27 -12.81
N GLU A 50 -7.33 -5.84 -14.01
CA GLU A 50 -7.16 -5.14 -15.28
C GLU A 50 -8.27 -5.50 -16.25
N GLY A 51 -8.66 -4.54 -17.08
CA GLY A 51 -9.67 -4.73 -18.13
C GLY A 51 -10.05 -3.39 -18.75
N GLU A 52 -11.08 -3.38 -19.59
CA GLU A 52 -11.65 -2.13 -20.10
C GLU A 52 -12.35 -1.34 -18.98
N GLU A 53 -12.53 -0.04 -19.16
CA GLU A 53 -13.05 0.86 -18.12
C GLU A 53 -14.36 0.37 -17.51
N ASN A 54 -15.32 0.00 -18.36
CA ASN A 54 -16.64 -0.47 -17.93
C ASN A 54 -16.56 -1.83 -17.24
N GLY A 55 -15.75 -2.76 -17.77
CA GLY A 55 -15.56 -4.08 -17.18
C GLY A 55 -14.99 -3.99 -15.76
N VAL A 56 -13.95 -3.18 -15.59
CA VAL A 56 -13.30 -2.93 -14.29
C VAL A 56 -14.24 -2.26 -13.30
N LYS A 57 -15.07 -1.30 -13.75
CA LYS A 57 -16.10 -0.66 -12.90
C LYS A 57 -17.17 -1.64 -12.44
N GLU A 58 -17.69 -2.48 -13.34
CA GLU A 58 -18.71 -3.47 -12.99
C GLU A 58 -18.16 -4.58 -12.10
N TRP A 59 -16.94 -5.05 -12.38
CA TRP A 59 -16.24 -5.98 -11.51
C TRP A 59 -16.05 -5.42 -10.10
N GLU A 60 -15.62 -4.16 -9.98
CA GLU A 60 -15.49 -3.48 -8.69
C GLU A 60 -16.85 -3.41 -7.95
N ASN A 61 -17.94 -3.10 -8.66
CA ASN A 61 -19.28 -3.05 -8.08
C ASN A 61 -19.68 -4.40 -7.47
N VAL A 62 -19.32 -5.51 -8.11
CA VAL A 62 -19.53 -6.86 -7.55
C VAL A 62 -18.67 -7.06 -6.31
N VAL A 63 -17.36 -6.76 -6.37
CA VAL A 63 -16.44 -6.91 -5.24
C VAL A 63 -16.90 -6.11 -4.03
N ARG A 64 -17.37 -4.87 -4.25
CA ARG A 64 -17.86 -3.99 -3.17
C ARG A 64 -19.05 -4.59 -2.40
N LYS A 65 -19.91 -5.35 -3.08
CA LYS A 65 -21.07 -6.03 -2.47
C LYS A 65 -20.67 -7.21 -1.58
N LEU A 66 -19.45 -7.74 -1.71
CA LEU A 66 -18.95 -8.86 -0.90
C LEU A 66 -18.57 -8.46 0.53
N ARG A 67 -18.51 -7.16 0.86
CA ARG A 67 -18.30 -6.63 2.21
C ARG A 67 -17.12 -7.29 2.94
N TYR A 68 -15.94 -7.28 2.33
CA TYR A 68 -14.73 -7.67 3.05
C TYR A 68 -14.39 -6.64 4.13
N LYS A 69 -13.83 -7.10 5.26
CA LYS A 69 -13.36 -6.22 6.34
C LYS A 69 -12.21 -5.35 5.83
N ASP A 70 -12.23 -4.08 6.23
CA ASP A 70 -11.23 -3.06 5.89
C ASP A 70 -10.96 -2.95 4.38
N MET A 71 -11.97 -3.28 3.57
CA MET A 71 -11.85 -3.23 2.12
C MET A 71 -11.75 -1.78 1.66
N ARG A 72 -10.67 -1.49 0.95
CA ARG A 72 -10.44 -0.17 0.36
C ARG A 72 -9.87 -0.30 -1.04
N LEU A 73 -10.38 0.55 -1.91
CA LEU A 73 -9.71 0.88 -3.15
C LEU A 73 -8.45 1.67 -2.80
N VAL A 74 -7.30 1.18 -3.25
CA VAL A 74 -6.00 1.78 -2.95
C VAL A 74 -5.55 2.69 -4.08
N LYS A 75 -5.66 2.23 -5.33
CA LYS A 75 -5.16 2.95 -6.50
C LYS A 75 -5.88 2.52 -7.77
N ARG A 76 -5.95 3.43 -8.75
CA ARG A 76 -6.37 3.16 -10.13
C ARG A 76 -5.47 3.91 -11.10
N GLU A 77 -5.39 3.40 -12.31
CA GLU A 77 -4.75 4.09 -13.43
C GLU A 77 -5.34 3.64 -14.77
N SER A 78 -5.13 4.47 -15.80
CA SER A 78 -5.36 4.14 -17.20
C SER A 78 -4.00 3.83 -17.84
N ILE A 79 -3.95 2.76 -18.63
CA ILE A 79 -2.74 2.19 -19.20
C ILE A 79 -2.98 2.01 -20.69
N GLU A 80 -2.01 2.40 -21.49
CA GLU A 80 -2.01 2.06 -22.91
C GLU A 80 -1.68 0.56 -23.07
N LYS A 81 -2.56 -0.20 -23.74
CA LYS A 81 -2.47 -1.66 -23.90
C LYS A 81 -1.16 -2.15 -24.53
N MET A 82 -0.46 -1.28 -25.28
CA MET A 82 0.84 -1.57 -25.89
C MET A 82 2.02 -1.40 -24.92
N SER A 83 1.82 -0.71 -23.80
CA SER A 83 2.89 -0.23 -22.95
C SER A 83 3.19 -1.13 -21.76
N LEU A 84 2.34 -2.12 -21.46
CA LEU A 84 2.56 -3.09 -20.39
C LEU A 84 2.17 -4.49 -20.85
N GLY A 85 2.95 -5.49 -20.42
CA GLY A 85 2.57 -6.88 -20.57
C GLY A 85 1.31 -7.15 -19.73
N PRO A 86 0.39 -8.04 -20.17
CA PRO A 86 -0.75 -8.44 -19.34
C PRO A 86 -0.26 -8.96 -17.98
N LEU A 87 -1.11 -8.93 -16.95
CA LEU A 87 -0.88 -9.48 -15.59
C LEU A 87 -0.32 -10.93 -15.50
N GLY A 88 -0.03 -11.58 -16.63
CA GLY A 88 0.20 -13.01 -16.74
C GLY A 88 -1.09 -13.82 -16.61
N VAL A 89 -2.24 -13.15 -16.52
CA VAL A 89 -3.57 -13.74 -16.35
C VAL A 89 -4.40 -13.47 -17.60
N GLU A 90 -4.96 -14.53 -18.18
CA GLU A 90 -5.84 -14.41 -19.34
C GLU A 90 -7.07 -13.56 -19.02
N THR A 91 -7.60 -12.88 -20.05
CA THR A 91 -8.81 -12.08 -19.91
C THR A 91 -9.97 -12.98 -19.48
N GLY A 92 -10.66 -12.58 -18.42
CA GLY A 92 -11.75 -13.34 -17.85
C GLY A 92 -11.33 -14.41 -16.83
N ASP A 93 -10.05 -14.48 -16.48
CA ASP A 93 -9.51 -15.44 -15.53
C ASP A 93 -8.97 -14.80 -14.24
N VAL A 94 -8.77 -15.65 -13.23
CA VAL A 94 -8.27 -15.30 -11.92
C VAL A 94 -7.13 -16.21 -11.51
N GLN A 95 -5.98 -15.62 -11.18
CA GLN A 95 -4.88 -16.34 -10.54
C GLN A 95 -4.83 -16.05 -9.04
N GLU A 96 -4.83 -17.10 -8.23
CA GLU A 96 -4.74 -17.02 -6.77
C GLU A 96 -3.32 -17.29 -6.28
N ILE A 97 -2.88 -16.51 -5.29
CA ILE A 97 -1.53 -16.58 -4.70
C ILE A 97 -1.66 -16.43 -3.19
N GLU A 98 -0.97 -17.27 -2.43
CA GLU A 98 -1.01 -17.23 -0.96
C GLU A 98 0.06 -16.31 -0.36
N GLU A 99 1.18 -16.17 -1.07
CA GLU A 99 2.38 -15.51 -0.57
C GLU A 99 2.61 -14.16 -1.25
N ILE A 100 2.81 -13.11 -0.45
CA ILE A 100 3.03 -11.75 -0.98
C ILE A 100 4.32 -11.64 -1.80
N LYS A 101 5.34 -12.45 -1.46
CA LYS A 101 6.60 -12.53 -2.20
C LYS A 101 6.40 -13.08 -3.62
N ASP A 102 5.50 -14.04 -3.78
CA ASP A 102 5.26 -14.67 -5.09
C ASP A 102 4.31 -13.79 -5.91
N PHE A 103 3.40 -13.07 -5.26
CA PHE A 103 2.64 -11.99 -5.87
C PHE A 103 3.58 -10.90 -6.42
N ALA A 104 4.58 -10.48 -5.64
CA ALA A 104 5.58 -9.51 -6.07
C ALA A 104 6.39 -9.99 -7.28
N LYS A 105 6.89 -11.23 -7.27
CA LYS A 105 7.66 -11.83 -8.37
C LYS A 105 6.92 -11.84 -9.71
N LEU A 106 5.60 -12.06 -9.70
CA LEU A 106 4.81 -12.01 -10.95
C LEU A 106 4.76 -10.61 -11.54
N LEU A 107 4.81 -9.58 -10.70
CA LEU A 107 4.80 -8.19 -11.14
C LEU A 107 6.19 -7.70 -11.58
N GLU A 108 7.27 -8.32 -11.10
CA GLU A 108 8.66 -7.92 -11.40
C GLU A 108 9.02 -8.01 -12.90
N GLY A 109 8.25 -8.73 -13.71
CA GLY A 109 8.41 -8.74 -15.17
C GLY A 109 8.11 -7.39 -15.84
N ASP A 110 7.46 -6.48 -15.12
CA ASP A 110 7.11 -5.13 -15.57
C ASP A 110 7.44 -4.11 -14.46
N GLU A 111 8.53 -3.37 -14.66
CA GLU A 111 9.02 -2.40 -13.68
C GLU A 111 7.98 -1.32 -13.35
N GLY A 112 7.20 -0.87 -14.33
CA GLY A 112 6.17 0.15 -14.14
C GLY A 112 5.04 -0.36 -13.26
N LEU A 113 4.55 -1.56 -13.54
CA LEU A 113 3.52 -2.24 -12.74
C LEU A 113 4.03 -2.55 -11.32
N TYR A 114 5.25 -3.07 -11.20
CA TYR A 114 5.85 -3.40 -9.91
C TYR A 114 5.97 -2.16 -9.01
N GLN A 115 6.53 -1.06 -9.52
CA GLN A 115 6.65 0.19 -8.77
C GLN A 115 5.28 0.78 -8.42
N TRP A 116 4.33 0.74 -9.38
CA TRP A 116 2.97 1.21 -9.13
C TRP A 116 2.29 0.46 -7.99
N TRP A 117 2.42 -0.87 -7.97
CA TRP A 117 1.89 -1.74 -6.92
C TRP A 117 2.59 -1.49 -5.58
N ARG A 118 3.93 -1.36 -5.56
CA ARG A 118 4.69 -1.06 -4.33
C ARG A 118 4.24 0.24 -3.67
N VAL A 119 4.07 1.30 -4.46
CA VAL A 119 3.56 2.59 -3.97
C VAL A 119 2.16 2.40 -3.37
N GLY A 120 1.25 1.72 -4.07
CA GLY A 120 -0.09 1.44 -3.55
C GLY A 120 -0.09 0.61 -2.26
N MET A 121 0.84 -0.34 -2.13
CA MET A 121 0.95 -1.17 -0.95
C MET A 121 1.42 -0.40 0.30
N GLY A 122 1.93 0.81 0.14
CA GLY A 122 2.46 1.66 1.21
C GLY A 122 3.98 1.60 1.35
N ASN A 123 4.68 1.01 0.38
CA ASN A 123 6.14 1.00 0.32
C ASN A 123 6.66 2.27 -0.38
N SER A 124 6.31 3.45 0.12
CA SER A 124 7.27 4.55 0.14
C SER A 124 8.29 4.19 1.22
N GLN A 125 9.60 4.35 0.97
CA GLN A 125 10.61 4.15 2.00
C GLN A 125 10.19 4.85 3.30
N ASN A 126 9.76 4.06 4.28
CA ASN A 126 9.99 4.39 5.66
C ASN A 126 11.27 3.64 6.01
N SER A 127 12.40 4.14 5.48
CA SER A 127 13.68 4.03 6.18
C SER A 127 13.46 4.72 7.52
N HIS A 128 12.90 3.95 8.47
CA HIS A 128 12.81 4.33 9.85
C HIS A 128 14.22 4.70 10.28
N SER A 129 14.37 6.00 10.51
CA SER A 129 15.20 6.60 11.52
C SER A 129 15.51 5.60 12.65
N GLN A 130 16.80 5.52 12.96
CA GLN A 130 17.42 4.80 14.07
C GLN A 130 16.51 4.58 15.30
N PRO A 131 16.60 3.39 15.92
CA PRO A 131 16.71 3.27 17.36
C PRO A 131 18.17 3.02 17.75
N GLY A 132 18.65 3.80 18.72
CA GLY A 132 20.05 3.89 19.08
C GLY A 132 20.67 2.63 19.68
N HIS A 133 21.96 2.47 19.40
CA HIS A 133 22.89 1.76 20.28
C HIS A 133 23.93 2.77 20.76
N GLY A 134 24.01 2.89 22.09
CA GLY A 134 24.56 4.06 22.75
C GLY A 134 26.07 4.15 22.81
N ARG A 135 26.52 5.26 23.40
CA ARG A 135 27.74 5.34 24.20
C ARG A 135 27.53 6.36 25.30
N ARG A 136 27.64 5.87 26.53
CA ARG A 136 27.94 6.64 27.74
C ARG A 136 29.06 7.63 27.41
N GLN A 137 28.84 8.90 27.72
CA GLN A 137 29.94 9.77 28.15
C GLN A 137 29.62 10.39 29.50
N HIS A 138 30.69 10.54 30.23
CA HIS A 138 30.81 10.67 31.67
C HIS A 138 30.16 11.92 32.26
N ARG A 139 29.59 11.74 33.46
CA ARG A 139 29.46 12.76 34.50
C ARG A 139 30.82 13.44 34.77
N ARG A 140 30.83 14.77 34.91
CA ARG A 140 31.64 15.53 35.87
C ARG A 140 31.14 16.99 35.97
N GLY A 141 31.04 17.51 37.21
CA GLY A 141 30.57 18.85 37.60
C GLY A 141 29.19 18.80 38.29
N ILE A 142 28.96 18.83 39.62
CA ILE A 142 29.52 19.65 40.73
C ILE A 142 29.27 21.13 40.36
N ASP A 143 28.31 21.91 40.91
CA ASP A 143 27.86 22.13 42.30
C ASP A 143 26.44 22.78 42.43
N ALA A 144 25.84 22.57 43.61
CA ALA A 144 25.00 23.43 44.48
C ALA A 144 24.00 24.48 43.90
N TYR A 145 22.67 24.37 44.14
CA TYR A 145 21.83 24.97 45.24
C TYR A 145 21.31 26.43 44.94
N PRO A 146 20.27 26.98 45.61
CA PRO A 146 18.97 27.32 44.99
C PRO A 146 18.40 28.74 45.33
N GLN A 147 17.19 29.02 44.82
CA GLN A 147 16.15 29.94 45.30
C GLN A 147 16.39 31.46 45.51
N ALA A 148 15.52 32.21 44.81
CA ALA A 148 14.64 33.28 45.30
C ALA A 148 15.13 34.74 45.48
N SER A 149 14.22 35.63 45.06
CA SER A 149 13.93 37.01 45.54
C SER A 149 14.97 38.11 45.27
N GLN A 150 14.67 39.06 44.37
CA GLN A 150 13.95 40.33 44.63
C GLN A 150 14.85 41.48 45.13
N ILE A 151 14.70 42.62 44.44
CA ILE A 151 14.70 43.99 44.97
C ILE A 151 16.03 44.76 45.07
N LEU A 152 16.11 45.72 44.14
CA LEU A 152 16.42 47.14 44.27
C LEU A 152 17.63 47.65 45.08
N LYS A 153 18.26 48.62 44.37
CA LYS A 153 18.61 50.00 44.78
C LYS A 153 20.05 50.28 45.23
N ARG A 154 20.66 51.06 44.33
CA ARG A 154 21.22 52.40 44.53
C ARG A 154 22.51 52.53 45.35
N SER A 155 23.45 53.20 44.68
CA SER A 155 24.25 54.33 45.19
C SER A 155 25.29 54.00 46.25
N ILE A 156 26.43 54.68 46.40
CA ILE A 156 27.14 55.77 45.74
C ILE A 156 28.50 55.82 46.49
N ASN A 157 29.55 56.21 45.78
CA ASN A 157 30.79 56.89 46.23
C ASN A 157 31.75 56.30 47.28
N GLN A 158 33.01 56.38 46.82
CA GLN A 158 34.19 57.02 47.42
C GLN A 158 35.05 56.25 48.42
N GLY A 159 36.34 56.30 48.08
CA GLY A 159 37.52 55.86 48.79
C GLY A 159 38.67 55.94 47.80
#